data_AF-A0A951DBE9-F1
#
_entry.id   AF-A0A951DBE9-F1
#
_cell.length_a   1.000
_cell.length_b   1.000
_cell.length_c   1.000
_cell.angle_alpha   90.00
_cell.angle_beta   90.00
_cell.angle_gamma   90.00
#
_symmetry.space_group_name_H-M   'P 1'
#
loop_
_entity.id
_entity.type
_entity.pdbx_description
1 polymer ?
#
loop_
_entity_poly.entity_id
_entity_poly.type
_entity_poly.pdbx_seq_one_letter_code
_entity_poly.pdbx_strand_id
1 'polypeptide(L)'
;MQMCGVFQALGPDVFRQLVRGISIGKLKTYQVYERFKLRARLVKLNSESLRKAEPKFWSRIEAGEEDFATDLSQVFLLSHLDMIADVLDLLGIPHEQGFFDKDLKPEQYLTEGWQERVFQAFSGKYPREIVLFYINHLDWELNKSENVFLPAA
;
A
#
# COMPACT_ATOMS: atom_id res chain seq x y z
N MET A 1 -9.47 1.71 12.30
CA MET A 1 -9.67 0.88 11.07
C MET A 1 -8.57 -0.18 10.93
N GLN A 2 -8.93 -1.36 10.41
CA GLN A 2 -8.01 -2.46 10.05
C GLN A 2 -7.58 -2.36 8.58
N MET A 3 -6.44 -2.95 8.20
CA MET A 3 -5.92 -2.96 6.83
C MET A 3 -6.89 -3.61 5.85
N CYS A 4 -7.64 -4.65 6.26
CA CYS A 4 -8.74 -5.17 5.44
C CYS A 4 -9.77 -4.07 5.10
N GLY A 5 -10.11 -3.21 6.07
CA GLY A 5 -11.02 -2.09 5.89
C GLY A 5 -10.52 -1.07 4.87
N VAL A 6 -9.21 -0.78 4.85
CA VAL A 6 -8.59 0.07 3.82
C VAL A 6 -8.81 -0.53 2.43
N PHE A 7 -8.48 -1.81 2.24
CA PHE A 7 -8.67 -2.47 0.94
C PHE A 7 -10.14 -2.52 0.51
N GLN A 8 -11.05 -2.85 1.43
CA GLN A 8 -12.49 -2.91 1.14
C GLN A 8 -13.04 -1.55 0.72
N ALA A 9 -12.63 -0.48 1.40
CA ALA A 9 -13.09 0.87 1.10
C ALA A 9 -12.56 1.39 -0.25
N LEU A 10 -11.34 1.01 -0.64
CA LEU A 10 -10.79 1.33 -1.96
C LEU A 10 -11.39 0.47 -3.09
N GLY A 11 -11.93 -0.69 -2.73
CA GLY A 11 -12.68 -1.56 -3.63
C GLY A 11 -11.82 -2.52 -4.46
N PRO A 12 -12.48 -3.53 -5.09
CA PRO A 12 -11.82 -4.64 -5.77
C PRO A 12 -11.05 -4.21 -7.02
N ASP A 13 -11.46 -3.14 -7.70
CA ASP A 13 -10.77 -2.67 -8.90
C ASP A 13 -9.42 -2.05 -8.57
N VAL A 14 -9.34 -1.20 -7.53
CA VAL A 14 -8.08 -0.67 -7.02
C VAL A 14 -7.19 -1.83 -6.57
N PHE A 15 -7.74 -2.74 -5.76
CA PHE A 15 -7.02 -3.92 -5.27
C PHE A 15 -6.40 -4.74 -6.40
N ARG A 16 -7.15 -5.00 -7.47
CA ARG A 16 -6.65 -5.73 -8.65
C ARG A 16 -5.47 -5.03 -9.31
N GLN A 17 -5.48 -3.70 -9.39
CA GLN A 17 -4.34 -2.94 -9.92
C GLN A 17 -3.12 -3.02 -9.00
N LEU A 18 -3.32 -2.95 -7.68
CA LEU A 18 -2.23 -3.12 -6.70
C LEU A 18 -1.53 -4.48 -6.87
N VAL A 19 -2.30 -5.57 -7.04
CA VAL A 19 -1.74 -6.91 -7.29
C VAL A 19 -0.92 -6.97 -8.58
N ARG A 20 -1.34 -6.27 -9.63
CA ARG A 20 -0.60 -6.19 -10.90
C ARG A 20 0.71 -5.39 -10.77
N GLY A 21 0.77 -4.43 -9.84
CA GLY A 21 1.95 -3.62 -9.56
C GLY A 21 3.03 -4.32 -8.72
N ILE A 22 2.82 -5.57 -8.29
CA ILE A 22 3.82 -6.27 -7.48
C ILE A 22 5.12 -6.51 -8.27
N SER A 23 6.24 -6.04 -7.73
CA SER A 23 7.57 -6.23 -8.30
C SER A 23 8.28 -7.43 -7.67
N ILE A 24 8.37 -8.53 -8.43
CA ILE A 24 9.10 -9.74 -7.99
C ILE A 24 10.57 -9.45 -7.68
N GLY A 25 11.19 -8.52 -8.42
CA GLY A 25 12.56 -8.08 -8.19
C GLY A 25 12.71 -7.44 -6.81
N LYS A 26 11.88 -6.44 -6.50
CA LYS A 26 11.89 -5.78 -5.18
C LYS A 26 11.61 -6.78 -4.05
N LEU A 27 10.65 -7.71 -4.22
CA LEU A 27 10.40 -8.75 -3.20
C LEU A 27 11.61 -9.63 -2.93
N LYS A 28 12.44 -9.92 -3.94
CA LYS A 28 13.71 -10.66 -3.73
C LYS A 28 14.77 -9.79 -3.05
N THR A 29 14.93 -8.54 -3.50
CA THR A 29 15.88 -7.59 -2.92
C THR A 29 15.65 -7.41 -1.41
N TYR A 30 14.38 -7.27 -1.00
CA TYR A 30 14.02 -7.11 0.41
C TYR A 30 13.71 -8.43 1.13
N GLN A 31 14.05 -9.58 0.54
CA GLN A 31 13.90 -10.92 1.14
C GLN A 31 12.44 -11.26 1.57
N VAL A 32 11.44 -10.67 0.94
CA VAL A 32 10.01 -10.91 1.20
C VAL A 32 9.43 -12.01 0.31
N TYR A 33 10.08 -12.33 -0.81
CA TYR A 33 9.59 -13.28 -1.82
C TYR A 33 9.14 -14.63 -1.21
N GLU A 34 10.00 -15.31 -0.45
CA GLU A 34 9.68 -16.65 0.08
C GLU A 34 8.60 -16.60 1.16
N ARG A 35 8.68 -15.63 2.07
CA ARG A 35 7.66 -15.43 3.12
C ARG A 35 6.29 -15.18 2.51
N PHE A 36 6.20 -14.26 1.55
CA PHE A 36 4.93 -13.93 0.93
C PHE A 36 4.40 -15.08 0.07
N LYS A 37 5.26 -15.85 -0.61
CA LYS A 37 4.85 -17.04 -1.37
C LYS A 37 4.10 -18.04 -0.50
N LEU A 38 4.62 -18.30 0.70
CA LEU A 38 3.98 -19.17 1.69
C LEU A 38 2.65 -18.57 2.20
N ARG A 39 2.66 -17.28 2.57
CA ARG A 39 1.45 -16.59 3.04
C ARG A 39 0.34 -16.53 1.99
N ALA A 40 0.72 -16.37 0.73
CA ALA A 40 -0.16 -16.37 -0.44
C ALA A 40 -0.61 -17.79 -0.85
N ARG A 41 -0.03 -18.84 -0.25
CA ARG A 41 -0.28 -20.26 -0.57
C ARG A 41 -0.03 -20.56 -2.05
N LEU A 42 1.06 -20.03 -2.59
CA LEU A 42 1.45 -20.21 -4.00
C LEU A 42 2.71 -21.05 -4.13
N VAL A 43 2.81 -21.83 -5.21
CA VAL A 43 4.02 -22.61 -5.53
C VAL A 43 5.13 -21.72 -6.09
N LYS A 44 4.77 -20.63 -6.75
CA LYS A 44 5.69 -19.62 -7.30
C LYS A 44 5.04 -18.25 -7.30
N LEU A 45 5.84 -17.18 -7.19
CA LEU A 45 5.39 -15.81 -7.40
C LEU A 45 5.91 -15.29 -8.73
N ASN A 46 4.98 -15.06 -9.65
CA ASN A 46 5.20 -14.31 -10.87
C ASN A 46 3.90 -13.60 -11.26
N SER A 47 3.94 -12.75 -12.28
CA SER A 47 2.77 -11.96 -12.69
C SER A 47 1.56 -12.83 -13.03
N GLU A 48 1.77 -14.02 -13.62
CA GLU A 48 0.70 -14.94 -13.95
C GLU A 48 0.06 -15.59 -12.71
N SER A 49 0.87 -16.08 -11.77
CA SER A 49 0.36 -16.72 -10.55
C SER A 49 -0.35 -15.72 -9.64
N LEU A 50 0.17 -14.49 -9.53
CA LEU A 50 -0.47 -13.39 -8.81
C LEU A 50 -1.80 -13.02 -9.44
N ARG A 51 -1.87 -12.86 -10.77
CA ARG A 51 -3.12 -12.55 -11.47
C ARG A 51 -4.18 -13.64 -11.28
N LYS A 52 -3.79 -14.92 -11.28
CA LYS A 52 -4.73 -16.04 -11.04
C LYS A 52 -5.17 -16.13 -9.58
N ALA A 53 -4.32 -15.69 -8.64
CA ALA A 53 -4.60 -15.73 -7.22
C ALA A 53 -5.38 -14.50 -6.71
N GLU A 54 -5.36 -13.39 -7.45
CA GLU A 54 -5.99 -12.13 -7.08
C GLU A 54 -7.44 -12.28 -6.58
N PRO A 55 -8.35 -13.01 -7.26
CA PRO A 55 -9.71 -13.19 -6.75
C PRO A 55 -9.75 -13.88 -5.38
N LYS A 56 -8.85 -14.84 -5.13
CA LYS A 56 -8.74 -15.50 -3.83
C LYS A 56 -8.17 -14.57 -2.77
N PHE A 57 -7.23 -13.70 -3.14
CA PHE A 57 -6.72 -12.71 -2.20
C PHE A 57 -7.84 -11.75 -1.78
N TRP A 58 -8.65 -11.29 -2.74
CA TRP A 58 -9.82 -10.46 -2.45
C TRP A 58 -10.80 -11.14 -1.49
N SER A 59 -11.17 -12.40 -1.73
CA SER A 59 -12.05 -13.14 -0.80
C SER A 59 -11.50 -13.24 0.62
N ARG A 60 -10.17 -13.28 0.80
CA ARG A 60 -9.55 -13.28 2.13
C ARG A 60 -9.61 -11.91 2.81
N ILE A 61 -9.48 -10.84 2.02
CA ILE A 61 -9.71 -9.47 2.50
C ILE A 61 -11.17 -9.28 2.93
N GLU A 62 -12.13 -9.79 2.16
CA GLU A 62 -13.56 -9.77 2.52
C GLU A 62 -13.86 -10.60 3.78
N ALA A 63 -13.14 -11.71 3.97
CA ALA A 63 -13.22 -12.54 5.17
C ALA A 63 -12.54 -11.92 6.40
N GLY A 64 -11.93 -10.74 6.28
CA GLY A 64 -11.27 -10.04 7.39
C GLY A 64 -9.95 -10.68 7.84
N GLU A 65 -9.24 -11.38 6.94
CA GLU A 65 -7.92 -11.97 7.27
C GLU A 65 -6.84 -10.90 7.42
N GLU A 66 -6.76 -10.27 8.59
CA GLU A 66 -5.96 -9.08 8.84
C GLU A 66 -4.43 -9.30 8.75
N ASP A 67 -3.94 -10.43 9.24
CA ASP A 67 -2.52 -10.80 9.10
C ASP A 67 -2.12 -10.90 7.62
N PHE A 68 -3.04 -11.39 6.77
CA PHE A 68 -2.80 -11.47 5.34
C PHE A 68 -2.84 -10.10 4.69
N ALA A 69 -3.79 -9.25 5.07
CA ALA A 69 -3.89 -7.88 4.58
C ALA A 69 -2.63 -7.08 4.91
N THR A 70 -2.08 -7.23 6.12
CA THR A 70 -0.84 -6.56 6.56
C THR A 70 0.40 -7.08 5.81
N ASP A 71 0.52 -8.40 5.61
CA ASP A 71 1.62 -8.95 4.80
C ASP A 71 1.51 -8.49 3.33
N LEU A 72 0.28 -8.34 2.81
CA LEU A 72 0.02 -7.90 1.45
C LEU A 72 0.26 -6.40 1.26
N SER A 73 -0.08 -5.56 2.25
CA SER A 73 0.23 -4.13 2.21
C SER A 73 1.73 -3.91 2.08
N GLN A 74 2.54 -4.61 2.88
CA GLN A 74 4.00 -4.55 2.80
C GLN A 74 4.52 -4.91 1.40
N VAL A 75 3.93 -5.93 0.76
CA VAL A 75 4.30 -6.33 -0.61
C VAL A 75 4.00 -5.24 -1.63
N PHE A 76 2.85 -4.56 -1.52
CA PHE A 76 2.53 -3.42 -2.37
C PHE A 76 3.48 -2.25 -2.14
N LEU A 77 3.77 -1.90 -0.88
CA LEU A 77 4.67 -0.80 -0.53
C LEU A 77 6.09 -1.03 -1.05
N LEU A 78 6.67 -2.20 -0.79
CA LEU A 78 8.03 -2.54 -1.25
C LEU A 78 8.16 -2.52 -2.77
N SER A 79 7.07 -2.77 -3.48
CA SER A 79 7.04 -2.73 -4.95
C SER A 79 7.08 -1.30 -5.50
N HIS A 80 6.86 -0.28 -4.66
CA HIS A 80 6.69 1.12 -5.06
C HIS A 80 7.47 2.11 -4.18
N LEU A 81 8.63 1.69 -3.63
CA LEU A 81 9.44 2.52 -2.73
C LEU A 81 9.85 3.88 -3.31
N ASP A 82 10.07 3.97 -4.62
CA ASP A 82 10.45 5.24 -5.25
C ASP A 82 9.30 6.26 -5.19
N MET A 83 8.04 5.82 -5.33
CA MET A 83 6.87 6.67 -5.12
C MET A 83 6.73 7.05 -3.65
N ILE A 84 6.96 6.10 -2.75
CA ILE A 84 6.88 6.35 -1.30
C ILE A 84 7.89 7.41 -0.89
N ALA A 85 9.14 7.29 -1.33
CA ALA A 85 10.18 8.29 -1.06
C ALA A 85 9.74 9.69 -1.54
N ASP A 86 9.29 9.80 -2.79
CA ASP A 86 8.79 11.06 -3.33
C ASP A 86 7.64 11.68 -2.51
N VAL A 87 6.69 10.86 -2.05
CA VAL A 87 5.57 11.34 -1.21
C VAL A 87 6.08 11.80 0.16
N LEU A 88 6.99 11.05 0.78
CA LEU A 88 7.56 11.41 2.07
C LEU A 88 8.39 12.69 1.97
N ASP A 89 9.17 12.87 0.88
CA ASP A 89 9.89 14.10 0.56
C ASP A 89 8.93 15.30 0.43
N LEU A 90 7.79 15.14 -0.27
CA LEU A 90 6.77 16.20 -0.38
C LEU A 90 6.20 16.58 1.00
N LEU A 91 5.97 15.59 1.86
CA LEU A 91 5.44 15.80 3.21
C LEU A 91 6.53 16.28 4.20
N GLY A 92 7.80 16.29 3.78
CA GLY A 92 8.93 16.63 4.63
C GLY A 92 9.22 15.57 5.71
N ILE A 93 8.70 14.35 5.57
CA ILE A 93 8.88 13.26 6.54
C ILE A 93 10.30 12.70 6.38
N PRO A 94 11.15 12.71 7.44
CA PRO A 94 12.48 12.11 7.36
C PRO A 94 12.40 10.61 7.08
N HIS A 95 13.12 10.15 6.07
CA HIS A 95 13.14 8.76 5.68
C HIS A 95 14.49 8.34 5.06
N GLU A 96 14.72 7.04 5.02
CA GLU A 96 15.80 6.42 4.26
C GLU A 96 15.19 5.50 3.21
N GLN A 97 15.28 5.86 1.92
CA GLN A 97 14.74 5.07 0.80
C GLN A 97 13.25 4.67 0.94
N GLY A 98 12.41 5.57 1.47
CA GLY A 98 10.99 5.32 1.70
C GLY A 98 10.65 4.65 3.05
N PHE A 99 11.64 4.38 3.90
CA PHE A 99 11.44 3.88 5.26
C PHE A 99 11.60 5.02 6.28
N PHE A 100 10.59 5.26 7.11
CA PHE A 100 10.62 6.29 8.15
C PHE A 100 10.53 5.65 9.55
N ASP A 101 10.87 6.44 10.58
CA ASP A 101 10.84 6.01 11.97
C ASP A 101 9.40 5.82 12.48
N LYS A 102 9.14 4.71 13.18
CA LYS A 102 7.82 4.40 13.74
C LYS A 102 7.42 5.33 14.89
N ASP A 103 8.40 6.00 15.52
CA ASP A 103 8.18 6.93 16.62
C ASP A 103 8.01 8.38 16.13
N LEU A 104 7.85 8.59 14.81
CA LEU A 104 7.58 9.89 14.22
C LEU A 104 6.26 10.47 14.73
N LYS A 105 6.24 11.78 15.00
CA LYS A 105 5.05 12.53 15.41
C LYS A 105 4.27 13.00 14.18
N PRO A 106 3.15 12.36 13.81
CA PRO A 106 2.48 12.59 12.54
C PRO A 106 1.99 14.02 12.36
N GLU A 107 1.58 14.67 13.46
CA GLU A 107 0.96 15.99 13.47
C GLU A 107 1.90 17.09 12.97
N GLN A 108 3.21 16.83 12.97
CA GLN A 108 4.23 17.75 12.45
C GLN A 108 4.26 17.80 10.91
N TYR A 109 3.77 16.75 10.25
CA TYR A 109 3.93 16.57 8.80
C TYR A 109 2.58 16.42 8.08
N LEU A 110 1.66 15.65 8.66
CA LEU A 110 0.33 15.37 8.13
C LEU A 110 -0.65 16.52 8.45
N THR A 111 -0.35 17.71 7.93
CA THR A 111 -1.17 18.92 8.12
C THR A 111 -2.49 18.86 7.35
N GLU A 112 -3.46 19.72 7.69
CA GLU A 112 -4.78 19.77 7.06
C GLU A 112 -4.69 19.72 5.51
N GLY A 113 -5.47 18.83 4.88
CA GLY A 113 -5.51 18.68 3.43
C GLY A 113 -4.30 17.97 2.79
N TRP A 114 -3.40 17.37 3.58
CA TRP A 114 -2.21 16.69 3.04
C TRP A 114 -2.55 15.58 2.05
N GLN A 115 -3.64 14.83 2.28
CA GLN A 115 -4.07 13.72 1.44
C GLN A 115 -4.36 14.19 0.01
N GLU A 116 -5.12 15.29 -0.11
CA GLU A 116 -5.44 15.92 -1.39
C GLU A 116 -4.18 16.45 -2.08
N ARG A 117 -3.28 17.12 -1.34
CA ARG A 117 -2.02 17.63 -1.89
C ARG A 117 -1.14 16.51 -2.48
N VAL A 118 -1.00 15.39 -1.76
CA VAL A 118 -0.26 14.21 -2.24
C VAL A 118 -0.94 13.64 -3.48
N PHE A 119 -2.27 13.49 -3.45
CA PHE A 119 -3.02 12.94 -4.57
C PHE A 119 -2.84 13.78 -5.85
N GLN A 120 -2.99 15.10 -5.76
CA GLN A 120 -2.83 16.02 -6.88
C GLN A 120 -1.40 16.05 -7.41
N ALA A 121 -0.39 15.99 -6.53
CA ALA A 121 1.01 16.02 -6.93
C ALA A 121 1.46 14.76 -7.69
N PHE A 122 0.92 13.57 -7.32
CA PHE A 122 1.49 12.30 -7.75
C PHE A 122 0.59 11.43 -8.63
N SER A 123 -0.72 11.68 -8.71
CA SER A 123 -1.64 10.87 -9.52
C SER A 123 -1.37 10.93 -11.03
N GLY A 124 -0.67 11.95 -11.52
CA GLY A 124 -0.19 12.05 -12.91
C GLY A 124 1.20 11.42 -13.15
N LYS A 125 1.97 11.16 -12.08
CA LYS A 125 3.36 10.63 -12.15
C LYS A 125 3.42 9.13 -11.88
N TYR A 126 2.57 8.64 -10.99
CA TYR A 126 2.49 7.24 -10.57
C TYR A 126 1.09 6.68 -10.82
N PRO A 127 0.91 5.35 -10.86
CA PRO A 127 -0.42 4.77 -10.98
C PRO A 127 -1.34 5.28 -9.87
N ARG A 128 -2.51 5.80 -10.25
CA ARG A 128 -3.45 6.46 -9.34
C ARG A 128 -3.82 5.57 -8.15
N GLU A 129 -3.97 4.28 -8.39
CA GLU A 129 -4.40 3.28 -7.41
C GLU A 129 -3.37 3.08 -6.29
N ILE A 130 -2.07 3.08 -6.61
CA ILE A 130 -1.04 2.94 -5.58
C ILE A 130 -0.86 4.22 -4.77
N VAL A 131 -1.01 5.39 -5.39
CA VAL A 131 -0.99 6.68 -4.67
C VAL A 131 -2.17 6.72 -3.68
N LEU A 132 -3.37 6.36 -4.14
CA LEU A 132 -4.56 6.32 -3.30
C LEU A 132 -4.42 5.32 -2.15
N PHE A 133 -3.89 4.13 -2.44
CA PHE A 133 -3.58 3.15 -1.41
C PHE A 133 -2.57 3.68 -0.39
N TYR A 134 -1.49 4.30 -0.85
CA TYR A 134 -0.43 4.76 0.04
C TYR A 134 -0.89 5.91 0.95
N ILE A 135 -1.69 6.86 0.44
CA ILE A 135 -2.29 7.91 1.27
C ILE A 135 -3.10 7.30 2.43
N ASN A 136 -3.99 6.35 2.12
CA ASN A 136 -4.83 5.72 3.12
C ASN A 136 -4.03 4.80 4.07
N HIS A 137 -3.03 4.10 3.55
CA HIS A 137 -2.10 3.32 4.36
C HIS A 137 -1.30 4.20 5.33
N LEU A 138 -0.79 5.34 4.87
CA LEU A 138 0.02 6.25 5.68
C LEU A 138 -0.82 6.88 6.80
N ASP A 139 -2.06 7.29 6.50
CA ASP A 139 -2.99 7.81 7.53
C ASP A 139 -3.37 6.73 8.55
N TRP A 140 -3.57 5.49 8.10
CA TRP A 140 -3.77 4.35 8.98
C TRP A 140 -2.53 4.06 9.84
N GLU A 141 -1.34 4.07 9.26
CA GLU A 141 -0.10 3.72 9.97
C GLU A 141 0.20 4.75 11.05
N LEU A 142 0.09 6.04 10.73
CA LEU A 142 0.51 7.14 11.59
C LEU A 142 -0.61 7.65 12.52
N ASN A 143 -1.82 7.87 12.02
CA ASN A 143 -2.91 8.45 12.81
C ASN A 143 -3.90 7.40 13.32
N LYS A 144 -3.77 6.13 12.91
CA LYS A 144 -4.77 5.08 13.17
C LYS A 144 -6.18 5.50 12.73
N SER A 145 -6.25 6.35 11.70
CA SER A 145 -7.46 6.94 11.17
C SER A 145 -8.47 5.85 10.77
N GLU A 146 -9.75 6.15 10.99
CA GLU A 146 -10.85 5.30 10.55
C GLU A 146 -11.50 5.80 9.26
N ASN A 147 -11.10 6.99 8.81
CA ASN A 147 -11.62 7.61 7.62
C ASN A 147 -10.78 7.19 6.42
N VAL A 148 -11.45 7.02 5.28
CA VAL A 148 -10.79 6.71 4.01
C VAL A 148 -10.87 7.94 3.14
N PHE A 149 -9.71 8.40 2.70
CA PHE A 149 -9.60 9.44 1.69
C PHE A 149 -10.00 8.87 0.33
N LEU A 150 -11.01 9.50 -0.26
CA LEU A 150 -11.38 9.34 -1.66
C LEU A 150 -11.32 10.74 -2.30
N PRO A 151 -10.57 10.92 -3.41
CA PRO A 151 -10.47 12.20 -4.07
C PRO A 151 -11.85 12.63 -4.59
N ALA A 152 -12.11 13.93 -4.58
CA ALA A 152 -13.33 14.47 -5.17
C ALA A 152 -13.43 14.09 -6.67
N ALA A 153 -14.64 13.75 -7.11
CA ALA A 153 -14.93 13.34 -8.48
C ALA A 153 -14.82 14.50 -9.49
#